data_AF-A0A7C6SJZ6-F1
#
_entry.id   AF-A0A7C6SJZ6-F1
#
_cell.length_a   1.000
_cell.length_b   1.000
_cell.length_c   1.000
_cell.angle_alpha   90.00
_cell.angle_beta   90.00
_cell.angle_gamma   90.00
#
_symmetry.space_group_name_H-M   'P 1'
#
loop_
_entity.id
_entity.type
_entity.pdbx_description
1 polymer ?
#
loop_
_entity_poly.entity_id
_entity_poly.type
_entity_poly.pdbx_seq_one_letter_code
_entity_poly.pdbx_strand_id
1 'polypeptide(L)'
;LNLNPKDIVIGIAASGRTPYAVYGLKYAKKVGCKTVVLVCNKGSEMAEVADLAIEPVPGPEVLSGSTRLKSGTVQKMILNMISTGSMVGIGKVYQNLMVDVMQTNEKLVIRAENIVIEATECDRITAEKMLKKAGGSVKLAIAMILFNCNKTEAQDKLNSSHGHIRLALNEIN
;
A
#
# COMPACT_ATOMS: atom_id res chain seq x y z
N LEU A 1 -22.63 0.39 -4.28
CA LEU A 1 -21.26 -0.17 -4.45
C LEU A 1 -21.22 -0.87 -5.78
N ASN A 2 -20.37 -0.45 -6.71
CA ASN A 2 -20.20 -1.10 -8.02
C ASN A 2 -19.08 -2.15 -7.93
N LEU A 3 -19.31 -3.16 -7.08
CA LEU A 3 -18.35 -4.25 -6.87
C LEU A 3 -18.20 -5.05 -8.17
N ASN A 4 -16.97 -5.40 -8.54
CA ASN A 4 -16.66 -6.10 -9.79
C ASN A 4 -15.54 -7.15 -9.61
N PRO A 5 -15.34 -8.07 -10.57
CA PRO A 5 -14.37 -9.17 -10.44
C PRO A 5 -12.90 -8.75 -10.24
N LYS A 6 -12.53 -7.50 -10.56
CA LYS A 6 -11.16 -6.98 -10.36
C LYS A 6 -10.92 -6.50 -8.94
N ASP A 7 -11.98 -6.38 -8.13
CA ASP A 7 -11.88 -5.98 -6.73
C ASP A 7 -11.48 -7.18 -5.85
N ILE A 8 -10.80 -6.88 -4.74
CA ILE A 8 -10.52 -7.83 -3.66
C ILE A 8 -11.35 -7.42 -2.45
N VAL A 9 -12.06 -8.38 -1.85
CA VAL A 9 -12.87 -8.15 -0.64
C VAL A 9 -12.22 -8.86 0.54
N ILE A 10 -11.87 -8.09 1.57
CA ILE A 10 -11.27 -8.59 2.82
C ILE A 10 -12.30 -8.52 3.94
N GLY A 11 -12.80 -9.66 4.40
CA GLY A 11 -13.70 -9.78 5.53
C GLY A 11 -12.94 -9.78 6.85
N ILE A 12 -13.24 -8.86 7.77
CA ILE A 12 -12.54 -8.73 9.05
C ILE A 12 -13.51 -9.00 10.18
N ALA A 13 -13.22 -10.02 11.00
CA ALA A 13 -13.95 -10.28 12.23
C ALA A 13 -13.12 -11.14 13.17
N ALA A 14 -12.83 -10.65 14.38
CA ALA A 14 -12.07 -11.43 15.35
C ALA A 14 -12.73 -12.79 15.65
N SER A 15 -14.07 -12.81 15.73
CA SER A 15 -14.85 -14.02 15.98
C SER A 15 -14.83 -15.02 14.82
N GLY A 16 -14.63 -14.56 13.59
CA GLY A 16 -14.69 -15.38 12.37
C GLY A 16 -16.08 -15.88 11.96
N ARG A 17 -17.15 -15.38 12.59
CA ARG A 17 -18.54 -15.82 12.37
C ARG A 17 -19.56 -14.67 12.27
N THR A 18 -19.09 -13.43 12.11
CA THR A 18 -19.99 -12.27 12.07
C THR A 18 -20.88 -12.33 10.83
N PRO A 19 -22.22 -12.45 10.94
CA PRO A 19 -23.08 -12.72 9.80
C PRO A 19 -22.95 -11.70 8.66
N TYR A 20 -22.83 -10.40 9.02
CA TYR A 20 -22.60 -9.33 8.04
C TYR A 20 -21.39 -9.62 7.14
N ALA A 21 -20.26 -10.03 7.73
CA ALA A 21 -19.05 -10.31 6.98
C ALA A 21 -19.18 -11.60 6.16
N VAL A 22 -19.80 -12.64 6.71
CA VAL A 22 -20.08 -13.89 5.97
C VAL A 22 -20.93 -13.62 4.72
N TYR A 23 -22.04 -12.89 4.84
CA TYR A 23 -22.89 -12.57 3.70
C TYR A 23 -22.19 -11.66 2.69
N GLY A 24 -21.39 -10.69 3.16
CA GLY A 24 -20.56 -9.86 2.30
C GLY A 24 -19.58 -10.67 1.46
N LEU A 25 -18.90 -11.65 2.07
CA LEU A 25 -17.97 -12.56 1.37
C LEU A 25 -18.69 -13.44 0.35
N LYS A 26 -19.83 -14.04 0.74
CA LYS A 26 -20.65 -14.85 -0.18
C LYS A 26 -21.11 -14.03 -1.39
N TYR A 27 -21.51 -12.77 -1.17
CA TYR A 27 -21.88 -11.87 -2.26
C TYR A 27 -20.68 -11.52 -3.16
N ALA A 28 -19.54 -11.15 -2.58
CA ALA A 28 -18.32 -10.85 -3.33
C ALA A 28 -17.88 -12.03 -4.21
N LYS A 29 -17.96 -13.25 -3.68
CA LYS A 29 -17.67 -14.47 -4.43
C LYS A 29 -18.64 -14.70 -5.59
N LYS A 30 -19.94 -14.44 -5.39
CA LYS A 30 -20.95 -14.49 -6.48
C LYS A 30 -20.67 -13.47 -7.58
N VAL A 31 -20.17 -12.29 -7.23
CA VAL A 31 -19.76 -11.25 -8.18
C VAL A 31 -18.48 -11.65 -8.94
N GLY A 32 -17.68 -12.59 -8.41
CA GLY A 32 -16.44 -13.07 -9.01
C GLY A 32 -15.17 -12.41 -8.45
N CYS A 33 -15.28 -11.67 -7.33
CA CYS A 33 -14.13 -11.09 -6.65
C CYS A 33 -13.28 -12.17 -5.99
N LYS A 34 -11.98 -11.89 -5.80
CA LYS A 34 -11.17 -12.64 -4.84
C LYS A 34 -11.56 -12.25 -3.43
N THR A 35 -11.73 -13.26 -2.57
CA THR A 35 -12.17 -13.07 -1.19
C THR A 35 -11.09 -13.53 -0.22
N VAL A 36 -10.80 -12.68 0.76
CA VAL A 36 -9.82 -12.96 1.82
C VAL A 36 -10.51 -12.72 3.16
N VAL A 37 -10.11 -13.46 4.20
CA VAL A 37 -10.56 -13.16 5.56
C VAL A 37 -9.42 -12.99 6.53
N LEU A 38 -9.69 -12.16 7.54
CA LEU A 38 -8.81 -11.91 8.67
C LEU A 38 -9.58 -12.13 9.97
N VAL A 39 -9.30 -13.27 10.60
CA VAL A 39 -10.02 -13.79 11.76
C VAL A 39 -9.05 -14.20 12.86
N CYS A 40 -9.50 -14.28 14.11
CA CYS A 40 -8.63 -14.63 15.25
C CYS A 40 -8.93 -16.00 15.86
N ASN A 41 -9.74 -16.81 15.15
CA ASN A 41 -10.05 -18.19 15.48
C ASN A 41 -9.80 -19.04 14.22
N LYS A 42 -9.17 -20.21 14.39
CA LYS A 42 -8.93 -21.16 13.30
C LYS A 42 -10.22 -21.85 12.87
N GLY A 43 -10.32 -22.18 11.58
CA GLY A 43 -11.41 -22.97 11.03
C GLY A 43 -12.77 -22.29 11.21
N SER A 44 -12.80 -20.96 11.09
CA SER A 44 -14.03 -20.20 11.29
C SER A 44 -14.95 -20.29 10.07
N GLU A 45 -16.25 -20.05 10.24
CA GLU A 45 -17.22 -20.01 9.12
C GLU A 45 -16.76 -19.07 7.98
N MET A 46 -16.21 -17.91 8.34
CA MET A 46 -15.64 -16.98 7.36
C MET A 46 -14.44 -17.56 6.60
N ALA A 47 -13.59 -18.37 7.24
CA ALA A 47 -12.43 -19.01 6.62
C ALA A 47 -12.85 -20.06 5.58
N GLU A 48 -13.95 -20.79 5.83
CA GLU A 48 -14.50 -21.76 4.88
C GLU A 48 -15.08 -21.11 3.62
N VAL A 49 -15.66 -19.91 3.76
CA VAL A 49 -16.32 -19.20 2.64
C VAL A 49 -15.30 -18.52 1.71
N ALA A 50 -14.20 -18.02 2.27
CA ALA A 50 -13.21 -17.21 1.56
C ALA A 50 -12.24 -18.04 0.72
N ASP A 51 -11.58 -17.41 -0.25
CA ASP A 51 -10.57 -18.08 -1.08
C ASP A 51 -9.20 -18.16 -0.37
N LEU A 52 -8.95 -17.24 0.58
CA LEU A 52 -7.75 -17.22 1.42
C LEU A 52 -8.12 -16.82 2.86
N ALA A 53 -7.64 -17.59 3.83
CA ALA A 53 -7.84 -17.30 5.25
C ALA A 53 -6.52 -16.88 5.92
N ILE A 54 -6.54 -15.73 6.59
CA ILE A 54 -5.47 -15.26 7.47
C ILE A 54 -5.97 -15.40 8.91
N GLU A 55 -5.45 -16.39 9.63
CA GLU A 55 -5.97 -16.83 10.93
C GLU A 55 -4.94 -16.72 12.07
N PRO A 56 -4.43 -15.51 12.40
CA PRO A 56 -3.55 -15.34 13.54
C PRO A 56 -4.29 -15.63 14.85
N VAL A 57 -3.68 -16.41 15.76
CA VAL A 57 -4.31 -16.83 17.02
C VAL A 57 -3.63 -16.14 18.21
N PRO A 58 -4.04 -14.91 18.59
CA PRO A 58 -3.44 -14.19 19.71
C PRO A 58 -3.79 -14.76 21.09
N GLY A 59 -4.65 -15.77 21.16
CA GLY A 59 -5.16 -16.38 22.39
C GLY A 59 -6.19 -15.51 23.15
N PRO A 60 -6.67 -15.97 24.32
CA PRO A 60 -7.73 -15.31 25.09
C PRO A 60 -7.37 -13.88 25.49
N GLU A 61 -8.30 -12.94 25.39
CA GLU A 61 -8.09 -11.54 25.78
C GLU A 61 -7.97 -11.39 27.29
N VAL A 62 -7.18 -10.40 27.75
CA VAL A 62 -7.02 -10.10 29.19
C VAL A 62 -8.35 -9.70 29.84
N LEU A 63 -9.20 -8.99 29.09
CA LEU A 63 -10.60 -8.79 29.42
C LEU A 63 -11.41 -9.71 28.51
N SER A 64 -12.02 -10.74 29.10
CA SER A 64 -12.78 -11.77 28.38
C SER A 64 -13.72 -11.18 27.33
N GLY A 65 -13.53 -11.58 26.07
CA GLY A 65 -14.35 -11.14 24.94
C GLY A 65 -14.02 -9.74 24.37
N SER A 66 -13.12 -8.97 24.99
CA SER A 66 -12.74 -7.64 24.51
C SER A 66 -11.76 -7.70 23.33
N THR A 67 -12.23 -8.18 22.18
CA THR A 67 -11.39 -8.40 20.99
C THR A 67 -10.83 -7.14 20.36
N ARG A 68 -11.20 -5.94 20.84
CA ARG A 68 -10.53 -4.69 20.45
C ARG A 68 -9.06 -4.63 20.89
N LEU A 69 -8.63 -5.52 21.79
CA LEU A 69 -7.29 -5.57 22.36
C LEU A 69 -6.31 -6.33 21.45
N LYS A 70 -5.96 -7.58 21.75
CA LYS A 70 -4.95 -8.32 20.98
C LYS A 70 -5.43 -8.59 19.56
N SER A 71 -6.68 -9.04 19.41
CA SER A 71 -7.25 -9.34 18.10
C SER A 71 -7.26 -8.10 17.20
N GLY A 72 -7.72 -6.95 17.71
CA GLY A 72 -7.69 -5.67 16.99
C GLY A 72 -6.27 -5.20 16.65
N THR A 73 -5.31 -5.39 17.56
CA THR A 73 -3.90 -5.04 17.32
C THR A 73 -3.29 -5.89 16.20
N VAL A 74 -3.51 -7.19 16.23
CA VAL A 74 -3.07 -8.12 15.19
C VAL A 74 -3.71 -7.78 13.84
N GLN A 75 -5.01 -7.48 13.84
CA GLN A 75 -5.72 -7.07 12.63
C GLN A 75 -5.11 -5.80 12.01
N LYS A 76 -4.82 -4.79 12.83
CA LYS A 76 -4.14 -3.57 12.40
C LYS A 76 -2.77 -3.88 11.76
N MET A 77 -1.96 -4.71 12.40
CA MET A 77 -0.63 -5.05 11.88
C MET A 77 -0.71 -5.71 10.52
N ILE A 78 -1.64 -6.65 10.34
CA ILE A 78 -1.81 -7.38 9.07
C ILE A 78 -2.37 -6.46 7.98
N LEU A 79 -3.35 -5.61 8.29
CA LEU A 79 -3.87 -4.63 7.31
C LEU A 79 -2.80 -3.63 6.87
N ASN A 80 -1.92 -3.22 7.80
CA ASN A 80 -0.76 -2.40 7.49
C ASN A 80 0.22 -3.15 6.56
N MET A 81 0.46 -4.45 6.80
CA MET A 81 1.32 -5.27 5.93
C MET A 81 0.73 -5.42 4.52
N ILE A 82 -0.57 -5.73 4.41
CA ILE A 82 -1.25 -5.89 3.13
C ILE A 82 -1.16 -4.59 2.32
N SER A 83 -1.59 -3.47 2.90
CA SER A 83 -1.60 -2.19 2.20
C SER A 83 -0.18 -1.72 1.84
N THR A 84 0.76 -1.76 2.79
CA THR A 84 2.16 -1.35 2.54
C THR A 84 2.83 -2.24 1.51
N GLY A 85 2.72 -3.56 1.64
CA GLY A 85 3.28 -4.52 0.69
C GLY A 85 2.71 -4.34 -0.71
N SER A 86 1.41 -4.11 -0.82
CA SER A 86 0.74 -3.84 -2.10
C SER A 86 1.27 -2.57 -2.74
N MET A 87 1.39 -1.47 -1.98
CA MET A 87 1.88 -0.18 -2.48
C MET A 87 3.36 -0.24 -2.89
N VAL A 88 4.19 -1.00 -2.18
CA VAL A 88 5.57 -1.30 -2.59
C VAL A 88 5.57 -2.08 -3.92
N GLY A 89 4.71 -3.10 -4.03
CA GLY A 89 4.57 -3.93 -5.24
C GLY A 89 4.15 -3.17 -6.50
N ILE A 90 3.44 -2.04 -6.36
CA ILE A 90 3.04 -1.16 -7.49
C ILE A 90 3.91 0.10 -7.59
N GLY A 91 5.13 0.06 -7.04
CA GLY A 91 6.16 1.08 -7.26
C GLY A 91 5.94 2.40 -6.51
N LYS A 92 5.12 2.46 -5.46
CA LYS A 92 4.89 3.70 -4.68
C LYS A 92 6.05 4.05 -3.74
N VAL A 93 7.07 3.19 -3.69
CA VAL A 93 8.24 3.29 -2.82
C VAL A 93 9.51 3.15 -3.65
N TYR A 94 10.55 3.90 -3.30
CA TYR A 94 11.92 3.72 -3.79
C TYR A 94 12.84 3.53 -2.60
N GLN A 95 13.63 2.46 -2.59
CA GLN A 95 14.34 2.00 -1.40
C GLN A 95 13.35 1.82 -0.23
N ASN A 96 13.45 2.61 0.84
CA ASN A 96 12.51 2.68 1.96
C ASN A 96 11.72 4.01 1.99
N LEU A 97 11.82 4.83 0.95
CA LEU A 97 11.24 6.16 0.86
C LEU A 97 9.88 6.14 0.16
N MET A 98 8.89 6.80 0.76
CA MET A 98 7.55 6.96 0.20
C MET A 98 7.55 8.07 -0.86
N VAL A 99 7.86 7.71 -2.11
CA VAL A 99 8.06 8.67 -3.22
C VAL A 99 6.78 9.16 -3.88
N ASP A 100 5.61 8.62 -3.51
CA ASP A 100 4.31 9.08 -4.00
C ASP A 100 3.52 9.80 -2.90
N VAL A 101 4.15 10.83 -2.32
CA VAL A 101 3.60 11.65 -1.25
C VAL A 101 2.88 12.89 -1.82
N MET A 102 1.67 13.14 -1.33
CA MET A 102 0.89 14.33 -1.68
C MET A 102 1.27 15.50 -0.75
N GLN A 103 1.63 16.64 -1.33
CA GLN A 103 2.06 17.83 -0.57
C GLN A 103 0.86 18.70 -0.15
N THR A 104 0.08 18.25 0.84
CA THR A 104 -1.16 18.95 1.26
C THR A 104 -0.97 19.94 2.40
N ASN A 105 0.23 20.02 2.98
CA ASN A 105 0.59 20.95 4.05
C ASN A 105 2.10 21.15 4.08
N GLU A 106 2.56 22.18 4.80
CA GLU A 106 3.98 22.56 4.89
C GLU A 106 4.89 21.40 5.35
N LYS A 107 4.45 20.60 6.33
CA LYS A 107 5.19 19.41 6.78
C LYS A 107 5.42 18.41 5.62
N LEU A 108 4.42 18.21 4.77
CA LEU A 108 4.53 17.29 3.63
C LEU A 108 5.34 17.88 2.47
N VAL A 109 5.38 19.21 2.32
CA VAL A 109 6.30 19.90 1.39
C VAL A 109 7.75 19.67 1.83
N ILE A 110 8.07 19.95 3.10
CA ILE A 110 9.42 19.73 3.65
C ILE A 110 9.81 18.25 3.56
N ARG A 111 8.87 17.34 3.82
CA ARG A 111 9.10 15.89 3.70
C ARG A 111 9.38 15.49 2.25
N ALA A 112 8.67 16.05 1.27
CA ALA A 112 8.90 15.78 -0.15
C ALA A 112 10.32 16.20 -0.55
N GLU A 113 10.77 17.38 -0.14
CA GLU A 113 12.13 17.87 -0.38
C GLU A 113 13.18 16.96 0.26
N ASN A 114 13.00 16.55 1.52
CA ASN A 114 13.90 15.62 2.20
C ASN A 114 13.99 14.26 1.50
N ILE A 115 12.86 13.74 0.97
CA ILE A 115 12.86 12.47 0.25
C ILE A 115 13.67 12.58 -1.05
N VAL A 116 13.58 13.70 -1.78
CA VAL A 116 14.37 13.90 -3.00
C VAL A 116 15.86 13.98 -2.67
N ILE A 117 16.23 14.73 -1.63
CA ILE A 117 17.61 14.84 -1.15
C ILE A 117 18.16 13.45 -0.78
N GLU A 118 17.45 12.70 0.07
CA GLU A 118 17.89 11.37 0.50
C GLU A 118 18.01 10.38 -0.67
N ALA A 119 17.07 10.42 -1.61
CA ALA A 119 17.05 9.48 -2.73
C ALA A 119 18.12 9.75 -3.81
N THR A 120 18.63 10.99 -3.88
CA THR A 120 19.48 11.45 -4.99
C THR A 120 20.79 12.11 -4.56
N GLU A 121 20.99 12.28 -3.27
CA GLU A 121 22.16 12.94 -2.65
C GLU A 121 22.40 14.38 -3.15
N CYS A 122 21.35 15.05 -3.64
CA CYS A 122 21.42 16.44 -4.12
C CYS A 122 21.24 17.45 -2.98
N ASP A 123 21.57 18.72 -3.24
CA ASP A 123 21.30 19.80 -2.29
C ASP A 123 19.82 20.25 -2.29
N ARG A 124 19.43 20.99 -1.25
CA ARG A 124 18.05 21.47 -1.05
C ARG A 124 17.53 22.33 -2.21
N ILE A 125 18.36 23.22 -2.76
CA ILE A 125 17.99 24.13 -3.84
C ILE A 125 17.69 23.31 -5.10
N THR A 126 18.52 22.30 -5.37
CA THR A 126 18.31 21.36 -6.46
C THR A 126 17.00 20.58 -6.26
N ALA A 127 16.73 20.06 -5.06
CA ALA A 127 15.50 19.33 -4.76
C ALA A 127 14.24 20.18 -5.00
N GLU A 128 14.19 21.41 -4.46
CA GLU A 128 13.08 22.36 -4.65
C GLU A 128 12.83 22.67 -6.12
N LYS A 129 13.90 22.95 -6.87
CA LYS A 129 13.85 23.22 -8.31
C LYS A 129 13.29 22.04 -9.08
N MET A 130 13.73 20.82 -8.77
CA MET A 130 13.30 19.61 -9.46
C MET A 130 11.87 19.23 -9.11
N LEU A 131 11.45 19.40 -7.85
CA LEU A 131 10.04 19.25 -7.45
C LEU A 131 9.13 20.22 -8.20
N LYS A 132 9.55 21.49 -8.33
CA LYS A 132 8.78 22.48 -9.11
C LYS A 132 8.68 22.08 -10.58
N LYS A 133 9.77 21.63 -11.21
CA LYS A 133 9.76 21.10 -12.59
C LYS A 133 8.86 19.87 -12.74
N ALA A 134 8.87 18.98 -11.74
CA ALA A 134 8.03 17.80 -11.69
C ALA A 134 6.54 18.09 -11.38
N GLY A 135 6.17 19.35 -11.13
CA GLY A 135 4.80 19.71 -10.74
C GLY A 135 4.40 19.17 -9.37
N GLY A 136 5.36 19.05 -8.45
CA GLY A 136 5.17 18.53 -7.09
C GLY A 136 5.29 17.01 -6.95
N SER A 137 5.47 16.27 -8.03
CA SER A 137 5.68 14.81 -7.97
C SER A 137 7.11 14.49 -7.50
N VAL A 138 7.22 13.91 -6.29
CA VAL A 138 8.50 13.47 -5.72
C VAL A 138 9.13 12.36 -6.56
N LYS A 139 8.36 11.33 -6.93
CA LYS A 139 8.81 10.24 -7.79
C LYS A 139 9.41 10.75 -9.11
N LEU A 140 8.72 11.67 -9.76
CA LEU A 140 9.18 12.22 -11.04
C LEU A 140 10.41 13.12 -10.86
N ALA A 141 10.49 13.91 -9.80
CA ALA A 141 11.67 14.70 -9.49
C ALA A 141 12.91 13.81 -9.28
N ILE A 142 12.78 12.72 -8.51
CA ILE A 142 13.84 11.73 -8.31
C ILE A 142 14.26 11.12 -9.65
N ALA A 143 13.29 10.68 -10.47
CA ALA A 143 13.57 10.11 -11.78
C ALA A 143 14.32 11.08 -12.70
N MET A 144 13.91 12.34 -12.77
CA MET A 144 14.60 13.35 -13.59
C MET A 144 16.05 13.56 -13.17
N ILE A 145 16.34 13.53 -11.86
CA ILE A 145 17.70 13.67 -11.34
C ILE A 145 18.51 12.42 -11.66
N LEU A 146 18.03 11.24 -11.28
CA LEU A 146 18.79 9.99 -11.41
C LEU A 146 19.01 9.57 -12.86
N PHE A 147 18.05 9.84 -13.76
CA PHE A 147 18.17 9.54 -15.18
C PHE A 147 18.84 10.65 -15.98
N ASN A 148 19.13 11.79 -15.34
CA ASN A 148 19.65 13.01 -15.96
C ASN A 148 18.88 13.39 -17.24
N CYS A 149 17.56 13.47 -17.15
CA CYS A 149 16.68 13.62 -18.30
C CYS A 149 15.57 14.65 -18.04
N ASN A 150 14.86 15.04 -19.10
CA ASN A 150 13.75 15.99 -18.96
C ASN A 150 12.50 15.30 -18.37
N LYS A 151 11.48 16.11 -18.06
CA LYS A 151 10.24 15.64 -17.40
C LYS A 151 9.51 14.58 -18.22
N THR A 152 9.41 14.77 -19.53
CA THR A 152 8.70 13.86 -20.43
C THR A 152 9.43 12.53 -20.52
N GLU A 153 10.75 12.57 -20.75
CA GLU A 153 11.60 11.36 -20.79
C GLU A 153 11.54 10.58 -19.47
N ALA A 154 11.57 11.28 -18.33
CA ALA A 154 11.46 10.65 -17.01
C ALA A 154 10.10 9.97 -16.82
N GLN A 155 9.03 10.62 -17.29
CA GLN A 155 7.68 10.07 -17.21
C GLN A 155 7.52 8.83 -18.09
N ASP A 156 8.07 8.85 -19.30
CA ASP A 156 8.02 7.71 -20.21
C ASP A 156 8.79 6.51 -19.65
N LYS A 157 10.00 6.73 -19.12
CA LYS A 157 10.78 5.69 -18.43
C LYS A 157 10.02 5.11 -17.24
N LEU A 158 9.39 5.95 -16.42
CA LEU A 158 8.56 5.49 -15.31
C LEU A 158 7.32 4.71 -15.78
N ASN A 159 6.72 5.08 -16.89
CA ASN A 159 5.56 4.36 -17.43
C ASN A 159 5.96 2.96 -17.92
N SER A 160 7.08 2.86 -18.65
CA SER A 160 7.65 1.58 -19.13
C SER A 160 8.01 0.65 -17.98
N SER A 161 8.48 1.20 -16.85
CA SER A 161 8.83 0.44 -15.65
C SER A 161 7.69 0.24 -14.65
N HIS A 162 6.43 0.47 -15.06
CA HIS A 162 5.26 0.40 -14.19
C HIS A 162 5.35 1.23 -12.89
N GLY A 163 6.06 2.36 -12.96
CA GLY A 163 6.25 3.30 -11.87
C GLY A 163 7.36 2.94 -10.90
N HIS A 164 8.18 1.91 -11.18
CA HIS A 164 9.31 1.52 -10.36
C HIS A 164 10.60 2.24 -10.79
N ILE A 165 11.07 3.18 -9.96
CA ILE A 165 12.32 3.92 -10.20
C ILE A 165 13.52 2.95 -10.37
N ARG A 166 13.61 1.93 -9.51
CA ARG A 166 14.73 0.96 -9.56
C ARG A 166 14.78 0.15 -10.85
N LEU A 167 13.62 -0.24 -11.40
CA LEU A 167 13.58 -0.98 -12.67
C LEU A 167 13.98 -0.08 -13.83
N ALA A 168 13.48 1.17 -13.85
CA ALA A 168 13.86 2.15 -14.86
C ALA A 168 15.35 2.54 -14.83
N LEU A 169 16.03 2.44 -13.68
CA LEU A 169 17.48 2.60 -13.59
C LEU A 169 18.24 1.48 -14.29
N ASN A 170 17.78 0.23 -14.16
CA ASN A 170 18.47 -0.93 -14.68
C ASN A 170 18.35 -1.08 -16.19
N GLU A 171 17.38 -0.43 -16.84
CA GLU A 171 17.27 -0.41 -18.31
C GLU A 171 18.25 0.57 -18.97
N ILE A 172 18.92 1.43 -18.18
CA ILE A 172 19.88 2.44 -18.67
C ILE A 172 21.33 1.92 -18.60
N ASN A 173 21.60 0.89 -17.80
CA ASN A 173 22.91 0.26 -17.63
C ASN A 173 22.98 -1.08 -18.37
#